data_AF-A0A9P9IMI6-F1
#
_entry.id   AF-A0A9P9IMI6-F1
#
_cell.length_a   1.000
_cell.length_b   1.000
_cell.length_c   1.000
_cell.angle_alpha   90.00
_cell.angle_beta   90.00
_cell.angle_gamma   90.00
#
_symmetry.space_group_name_H-M   'P 1'
#
loop_
_entity.id
_entity.type
_entity.pdbx_description
1 polymer ?
#
loop_
_entity_poly.entity_id
_entity_poly.type
_entity_poly.pdbx_seq_one_letter_code
_entity_poly.pdbx_strand_id
1 'polypeptide(L)'
;MRSQYHVSMSVPIPGNLPPEVVLDLLQTFAPTLEHNPIIADFTEIDTDMDSITKDPFFDPLNESIRTYKTHQVFTLVPGVTKQMWWPTTFHWTVRPRQDAASPSTPGTEQTLVEEWELYEEIILEANKLLLPFCCPILENVHREINVKVVDQAMKSYTSRIPKHDGT
;
A
#
# COMPACT_ATOMS: atom_id res chain seq x y z
N MET A 1 -12.73 -8.98 23.97
CA MET A 1 -11.31 -9.31 23.81
C MET A 1 -10.85 -8.76 22.47
N ARG A 2 -9.87 -7.86 22.46
CA ARG A 2 -9.26 -7.38 21.21
C ARG A 2 -8.27 -8.42 20.69
N SER A 3 -8.07 -8.47 19.39
CA SER A 3 -7.15 -9.39 18.73
C SER A 3 -6.49 -8.65 17.58
N GLN A 4 -5.21 -8.94 17.35
CA GLN A 4 -4.42 -8.38 16.26
C GLN A 4 -4.47 -9.33 15.06
N TYR A 5 -4.53 -8.74 13.87
CA TYR A 5 -4.44 -9.44 12.60
C TYR A 5 -3.39 -8.74 11.73
N HIS A 6 -2.45 -9.52 11.22
CA HIS A 6 -1.35 -9.02 10.41
C HIS A 6 -1.53 -9.50 9.00
N VAL A 7 -1.45 -8.58 8.03
CA VAL A 7 -1.44 -8.90 6.61
C VAL A 7 -0.26 -8.18 5.97
N SER A 8 0.39 -8.86 5.04
CA SER A 8 1.35 -8.24 4.14
C SER A 8 0.99 -8.58 2.70
N MET A 9 1.34 -7.69 1.79
CA MET A 9 1.12 -7.89 0.36
C MET A 9 2.22 -7.22 -0.45
N SER A 10 2.49 -7.79 -1.63
CA SER A 10 3.35 -7.18 -2.62
C SER A 10 2.68 -7.09 -3.98
N VAL A 11 3.00 -6.02 -4.70
CA VAL A 11 2.60 -5.81 -6.09
C VAL A 11 3.87 -5.58 -6.91
N PRO A 12 4.11 -6.37 -7.98
CA PRO A 12 5.29 -6.19 -8.81
C PRO A 12 5.26 -4.84 -9.53
N ILE A 13 6.37 -4.10 -9.51
CA ILE A 13 6.56 -2.90 -10.32
C ILE A 13 7.03 -3.36 -11.71
N PRO A 14 6.40 -2.91 -12.81
CA PRO A 14 6.86 -3.21 -14.16
C PRO A 14 8.31 -2.73 -14.37
N GLY A 15 9.17 -3.55 -14.99
CA GLY A 15 10.59 -3.23 -15.14
C GLY A 15 10.91 -1.99 -15.99
N ASN A 16 9.92 -1.42 -16.69
CA ASN A 16 10.03 -0.17 -17.43
C ASN A 16 9.52 1.05 -16.64
N LEU A 17 9.10 0.87 -15.38
CA LEU A 17 8.67 1.93 -14.47
C LEU A 17 9.74 2.09 -13.37
N PRO A 18 10.43 3.24 -13.29
CA PRO A 18 11.37 3.49 -12.21
C PRO A 18 10.66 3.44 -10.85
N PRO A 19 11.22 2.74 -9.84
CA PRO A 19 10.61 2.61 -8.50
C PRO A 19 10.39 3.96 -7.81
N GLU A 20 11.21 4.96 -8.11
CA GLU A 20 11.10 6.32 -7.56
C GLU A 20 9.79 6.99 -7.98
N VAL A 21 9.28 6.69 -9.18
CA VAL A 21 8.00 7.25 -9.64
C VAL A 21 6.83 6.69 -8.85
N VAL A 22 6.91 5.42 -8.45
CA VAL A 22 5.91 4.79 -7.57
C VAL A 22 6.02 5.39 -6.17
N LEU A 23 7.23 5.59 -5.67
CA LEU A 23 7.48 6.21 -4.37
C LEU A 23 6.95 7.65 -4.30
N ASP A 24 7.24 8.48 -5.31
CA ASP A 24 6.74 9.85 -5.42
C ASP A 24 5.21 9.89 -5.44
N LEU A 25 4.57 8.94 -6.13
CA LEU A 25 3.11 8.86 -6.16
C LEU A 25 2.54 8.43 -4.80
N LEU A 26 3.16 7.44 -4.13
CA LEU A 26 2.78 7.04 -2.78
C LEU A 26 2.87 8.21 -1.80
N GLN A 27 3.89 9.05 -1.95
CA GLN A 27 4.06 10.27 -1.15
C GLN A 27 2.94 11.31 -1.35
N THR A 28 2.11 11.18 -2.39
CA THR A 28 0.92 12.03 -2.55
C THR A 28 -0.32 11.50 -1.83
N PHE A 29 -0.34 10.21 -1.42
CA PHE A 29 -1.36 9.47 -0.62
C PHE A 29 -2.82 9.51 -1.09
N ALA A 30 -3.28 10.58 -1.72
CA ALA A 30 -4.61 10.74 -2.27
C ALA A 30 -4.98 9.61 -3.25
N PRO A 31 -4.10 9.14 -4.16
CA PRO A 31 -4.40 7.99 -5.00
C PRO A 31 -4.77 6.74 -4.21
N THR A 32 -4.12 6.49 -3.07
CA THR A 32 -4.40 5.31 -2.25
C THR A 32 -5.79 5.38 -1.64
N LEU A 33 -6.14 6.54 -1.07
CA LEU A 33 -7.40 6.73 -0.36
C LEU A 33 -8.59 6.86 -1.32
N GLU A 34 -8.41 7.55 -2.45
CA GLU A 34 -9.43 7.68 -3.50
C GLU A 34 -9.81 6.34 -4.14
N HIS A 35 -8.85 5.41 -4.23
CA HIS A 35 -9.10 4.09 -4.81
C HIS A 35 -9.71 3.09 -3.84
N ASN A 36 -9.85 3.45 -2.57
CA ASN A 36 -10.40 2.61 -1.52
C ASN A 36 -11.94 2.68 -1.52
N PRO A 37 -12.67 1.60 -1.89
CA PRO A 37 -14.12 1.64 -2.03
C PRO A 37 -14.87 1.72 -0.70
N ILE A 38 -14.21 1.49 0.44
CA ILE A 38 -14.84 1.61 1.76
C ILE A 38 -14.61 2.97 2.41
N ILE A 39 -13.71 3.80 1.87
CA ILE A 39 -13.48 5.16 2.35
C ILE A 39 -14.50 6.07 1.67
N ALA A 40 -15.41 6.64 2.47
CA ALA A 40 -16.37 7.62 1.99
C ALA A 40 -15.74 9.02 1.89
N ASP A 41 -14.91 9.37 2.88
CA ASP A 41 -14.11 10.58 2.89
C ASP A 41 -12.90 10.41 3.82
N PHE A 42 -11.91 11.28 3.68
CA PHE A 42 -10.74 11.31 4.53
C PHE A 42 -10.24 12.74 4.72
N THR A 43 -9.53 12.96 5.81
CA THR A 43 -8.84 14.22 6.07
C THR A 43 -7.48 13.92 6.68
N GLU A 44 -6.42 14.51 6.15
CA GLU A 44 -5.09 14.42 6.73
C GLU A 44 -5.09 15.07 8.12
N ILE A 45 -4.47 14.41 9.09
CA ILE A 45 -4.30 14.91 10.46
C ILE A 45 -2.84 14.81 10.86
N ASP A 46 -2.45 15.55 11.91
CA ASP A 46 -1.09 15.46 12.44
C ASP A 46 -0.76 14.03 12.86
N THR A 47 0.37 13.54 12.35
CA THR A 47 0.91 12.23 12.68
C THR A 47 1.52 12.28 14.08
N ASP A 48 1.00 11.44 14.98
CA ASP A 48 1.55 11.26 16.34
C ASP A 48 2.86 10.46 16.27
N MET A 49 3.96 11.18 15.98
CA MET A 49 5.29 10.60 15.90
C MET A 49 5.72 9.98 17.24
N ASP A 50 5.26 10.49 18.37
CA ASP A 50 5.62 9.95 19.69
C ASP A 50 5.00 8.57 19.95
N SER A 51 3.83 8.29 19.38
CA SER A 51 3.23 6.94 19.39
C SER A 51 3.92 6.03 18.37
N ILE A 52 4.24 6.55 17.19
CA ILE A 52 4.81 5.79 16.07
C ILE A 52 6.26 5.36 16.34
N THR A 53 7.08 6.24 16.91
CA THR A 53 8.50 5.94 17.20
C THR A 53 8.66 4.85 18.26
N LYS A 54 7.61 4.60 19.06
CA LYS A 54 7.58 3.52 20.06
C LYS A 54 7.11 2.20 19.47
N ASP A 55 6.57 2.22 18.26
CA ASP A 55 6.07 1.05 17.55
C ASP A 55 7.15 0.55 16.57
N PRO A 56 7.76 -0.63 16.81
CA PRO A 56 8.79 -1.21 15.94
C PRO A 56 8.32 -1.42 14.49
N PHE A 57 7.01 -1.38 14.24
CA PHE A 57 6.41 -1.55 12.93
C PHE A 57 6.77 -0.43 11.93
N PHE A 58 6.99 0.78 12.41
CA PHE A 58 7.30 1.92 11.54
C PHE A 58 8.80 2.12 11.32
N ASP A 59 9.64 1.15 11.68
CA ASP A 59 11.10 1.19 11.50
C ASP A 59 11.51 0.55 10.15
N PRO A 60 12.34 1.19 9.30
CA PRO A 60 12.88 2.54 9.45
C PRO A 60 11.83 3.62 9.19
N LEU A 61 11.76 4.58 10.12
CA LEU A 61 10.93 5.78 9.94
C LEU A 61 11.39 6.51 8.69
N ASN A 62 10.44 6.90 7.85
CA ASN A 62 10.71 7.67 6.65
C ASN A 62 9.64 8.74 6.45
N GLU A 63 9.89 9.65 5.51
CA GLU A 63 9.03 10.80 5.23
C GLU A 63 7.67 10.42 4.62
N SER A 64 7.44 9.14 4.30
CA SER A 64 6.17 8.61 3.80
C SER A 64 5.17 8.25 4.90
N ILE A 65 5.50 8.45 6.17
CA ILE A 65 4.51 8.22 7.23
C ILE A 65 3.53 9.39 7.24
N ARG A 66 2.25 9.07 7.06
CA ARG A 66 1.12 10.02 7.13
C ARG A 66 -0.06 9.37 7.84
N THR A 67 -0.82 10.18 8.56
CA THR A 67 -2.03 9.75 9.26
C THR A 67 -3.25 10.48 8.73
N TYR A 68 -4.28 9.72 8.41
CA TYR A 68 -5.56 10.25 7.93
C TYR A 68 -6.67 9.88 8.90
N LYS A 69 -7.54 10.83 9.21
CA LYS A 69 -8.84 10.49 9.77
C LYS A 69 -9.71 9.98 8.62
N THR A 70 -9.91 8.67 8.57
CA THR A 70 -10.72 8.03 7.52
C THR A 70 -12.15 7.83 7.99
N HIS A 71 -13.12 8.17 7.15
CA HIS A 71 -14.51 7.78 7.31
C HIS A 71 -14.75 6.53 6.48
N GLN A 72 -14.98 5.41 7.16
CA GLN A 72 -15.14 4.11 6.53
C GLN A 72 -16.56 3.56 6.70
N VAL A 73 -17.09 2.98 5.63
CA VAL A 73 -18.43 2.37 5.58
C VAL A 73 -18.30 0.86 5.35
N PHE A 74 -18.63 0.08 6.37
CA PHE A 74 -18.57 -1.38 6.32
C PHE A 74 -19.94 -1.99 6.14
N THR A 75 -20.11 -2.88 5.16
CA THR A 75 -21.28 -3.76 5.08
C THR A 75 -21.00 -5.01 5.91
N LEU A 76 -21.71 -5.18 7.04
CA LEU A 76 -21.52 -6.34 7.92
C LEU A 76 -22.29 -7.56 7.39
N VAL A 77 -23.51 -7.30 6.91
CA VAL A 77 -24.40 -8.24 6.21
C VAL A 77 -25.24 -7.43 5.22
N PRO A 78 -25.87 -8.05 4.21
CA PRO A 78 -26.74 -7.33 3.27
C PRO A 78 -27.79 -6.48 4.01
N GLY A 79 -27.82 -5.18 3.70
CA GLY A 79 -28.75 -4.21 4.33
C GLY A 79 -28.31 -3.66 5.68
N VAL A 80 -27.21 -4.13 6.27
CA VAL A 80 -26.66 -3.60 7.54
C VAL A 80 -25.28 -3.02 7.30
N THR A 81 -25.20 -1.70 7.28
CA THR A 81 -23.95 -0.95 7.18
C THR A 81 -23.56 -0.29 8.49
N LYS A 82 -22.26 -0.17 8.75
CA LYS A 82 -21.72 0.55 9.90
C LYS A 82 -20.73 1.62 9.41
N GLN A 83 -20.94 2.85 9.86
CA GLN A 83 -20.03 3.98 9.62
C GLN A 83 -19.10 4.13 10.81
N MET A 84 -17.82 4.33 10.55
CA MET A 84 -16.80 4.49 11.58
C MET A 84 -15.76 5.52 11.16
N TRP A 85 -15.18 6.19 12.16
CA TRP A 85 -14.10 7.16 11.98
C TRP A 85 -12.93 6.76 12.87
N TRP A 86 -11.74 6.71 12.30
CA TRP A 86 -10.50 6.51 13.07
C TRP A 86 -9.29 7.08 12.35
N PRO A 87 -8.22 7.41 13.08
CA PRO A 87 -6.92 7.63 12.47
C PRO A 87 -6.41 6.33 11.81
N THR A 88 -5.94 6.44 10.57
CA THR A 88 -5.26 5.38 9.83
C THR A 88 -3.90 5.90 9.42
N THR A 89 -2.84 5.28 9.95
CA THR A 89 -1.46 5.57 9.56
C THR A 89 -1.03 4.56 8.53
N PHE A 90 -0.42 5.02 7.45
CA PHE A 90 0.07 4.15 6.40
C PHE A 90 1.59 4.14 6.33
N HIS A 91 2.14 2.98 5.99
CA HIS A 91 3.56 2.78 5.76
C HIS A 91 3.73 1.88 4.53
N TRP A 92 4.25 2.45 3.45
CA TRP A 92 4.59 1.70 2.24
C TRP A 92 6.09 1.75 2.00
N THR A 93 6.61 0.69 1.42
CA THR A 93 8.01 0.63 0.98
C THR A 93 8.10 0.09 -0.43
N VAL A 94 8.97 0.70 -1.23
CA VAL A 94 9.40 0.13 -2.51
C VAL A 94 10.71 -0.60 -2.23
N ARG A 95 10.75 -1.90 -2.55
CA ARG A 95 11.91 -2.76 -2.24
C ARG A 95 12.26 -3.68 -3.41
N PRO A 96 13.49 -4.19 -3.48
CA PRO A 96 13.82 -5.24 -4.43
C PRO A 96 12.90 -6.44 -4.23
N ARG A 97 12.42 -7.03 -5.33
CA ARG A 97 11.58 -8.22 -5.30
C ARG A 97 12.33 -9.34 -4.60
N GLN A 98 11.71 -9.89 -3.57
CA GLN A 98 12.21 -11.09 -2.93
C GLN A 98 11.80 -12.29 -3.79
N ASP A 99 12.57 -12.59 -4.82
CA ASP A 99 12.42 -13.87 -5.52
C ASP A 99 12.67 -14.98 -4.50
N ALA A 100 11.71 -15.91 -4.38
CA ALA A 100 11.91 -17.14 -3.62
C ALA A 100 13.19 -17.79 -4.16
N ALA A 101 14.24 -17.81 -3.33
CA ALA A 101 15.58 -18.23 -3.72
C ALA A 101 15.50 -19.55 -4.51
N SER A 102 15.62 -19.45 -5.83
CA SER A 102 15.78 -20.63 -6.67
C SER A 102 17.19 -21.16 -6.38
N PRO A 103 17.35 -22.46 -6.03
CA PRO A 103 18.65 -23.01 -5.77
C PRO A 103 19.51 -22.85 -7.03
N SER A 104 20.65 -22.19 -6.86
CA SER A 104 21.48 -21.62 -7.90
C SER A 104 21.96 -22.67 -8.90
N THR A 105 21.77 -22.42 -10.20
CA THR A 105 22.63 -23.03 -11.23
C THR A 105 23.82 -22.09 -11.44
N PRO A 106 25.07 -22.51 -11.17
CA PRO A 106 26.22 -21.62 -11.31
C PRO A 106 26.55 -21.41 -12.79
N GLY A 107 26.60 -20.15 -13.22
CA GLY A 107 27.18 -19.76 -14.50
C GLY A 107 26.19 -19.17 -15.49
N THR A 108 25.76 -17.94 -15.26
CA THR A 108 25.51 -16.92 -16.30
C THR A 108 25.52 -15.60 -15.54
N GLU A 109 26.36 -14.64 -15.94
CA GLU A 109 26.18 -13.23 -15.53
C GLU A 109 24.84 -12.78 -16.15
N GLN A 110 23.75 -13.04 -15.44
CA GLN A 110 22.48 -12.42 -15.73
C GLN A 110 22.66 -10.96 -15.34
N THR A 111 22.49 -10.05 -16.31
CA THR A 111 22.14 -8.67 -16.01
C THR A 111 20.88 -8.76 -15.15
N LEU A 112 21.03 -8.69 -13.83
CA LEU A 112 19.92 -8.65 -12.90
C LEU A 112 19.17 -7.37 -13.26
N VAL A 113 18.10 -7.49 -14.03
CA VAL A 113 17.10 -6.43 -14.07
C VAL A 113 16.61 -6.37 -12.63
N GLU A 114 16.96 -5.32 -11.90
CA GLU A 114 16.47 -5.13 -10.54
C GLU A 114 14.94 -5.04 -10.63
N GLU A 115 14.28 -6.15 -10.34
CA GLU A 115 12.82 -6.20 -10.32
C GLU A 115 12.39 -5.63 -8.97
N TRP A 116 11.57 -4.59 -8.99
CA TRP A 116 11.08 -3.93 -7.78
C TRP A 116 9.65 -4.38 -7.46
N GLU A 117 9.27 -4.28 -6.19
CA GLU A 117 7.89 -4.47 -5.75
C GLU A 117 7.47 -3.35 -4.78
N LEU A 118 6.19 -2.97 -4.86
CA LEU A 118 5.52 -2.22 -3.82
C LEU A 118 5.12 -3.19 -2.72
N TYR A 119 5.67 -3.00 -1.52
CA TYR A 119 5.37 -3.80 -0.34
C TYR A 119 4.57 -2.99 0.69
N GLU A 120 3.52 -3.62 1.21
CA GLU A 120 2.68 -3.07 2.26
C GLU A 120 2.51 -4.08 3.39
N GLU A 121 2.64 -3.62 4.62
CA GLU A 121 2.21 -4.34 5.81
C GLU A 121 1.09 -3.56 6.51
N ILE A 122 0.15 -4.29 7.11
CA ILE A 122 -0.97 -3.71 7.84
C ILE A 122 -1.24 -4.55 9.10
N ILE A 123 -1.36 -3.87 10.23
CA ILE A 123 -1.81 -4.46 11.50
C ILE A 123 -3.20 -3.92 11.82
N LEU A 124 -4.19 -4.82 11.91
CA LEU A 124 -5.54 -4.51 12.33
C LEU A 124 -5.76 -5.02 13.77
N GLU A 125 -5.93 -4.09 14.72
CA GLU A 125 -6.41 -4.42 16.06
C GLU A 125 -7.92 -4.18 16.15
N ALA A 126 -8.70 -5.26 16.25
CA ALA A 126 -10.16 -5.18 16.34
C ALA A 126 -10.72 -6.13 17.40
N ASN A 127 -12.02 -6.00 17.68
CA ASN A 127 -12.72 -7.01 18.47
C ASN A 127 -12.67 -8.34 17.70
N LYS A 128 -12.33 -9.44 18.38
CA LYS A 128 -12.21 -10.77 17.77
C LYS A 128 -13.45 -11.20 16.96
N LEU A 129 -14.64 -10.73 17.34
CA LEU A 129 -15.90 -10.99 16.63
C LEU A 129 -16.02 -10.23 15.29
N LEU A 130 -15.29 -9.13 15.12
CA LEU A 130 -15.31 -8.29 13.92
C LEU A 130 -14.25 -8.70 12.89
N LEU A 131 -13.17 -9.36 13.32
CA LEU A 131 -12.07 -9.78 12.44
C LEU A 131 -12.55 -10.57 11.19
N PRO A 132 -13.49 -11.54 11.28
CA PRO A 132 -13.96 -12.26 10.10
C PRO A 132 -14.60 -11.38 9.02
N PHE A 133 -15.09 -10.19 9.39
CA PHE A 133 -15.69 -9.23 8.46
C PHE A 133 -14.66 -8.22 7.95
N CYS A 134 -13.77 -7.77 8.82
CA CYS A 134 -12.80 -6.73 8.48
C CYS A 134 -11.61 -7.25 7.67
N CYS A 135 -11.08 -8.44 7.98
CA CYS A 135 -9.86 -8.96 7.35
C CYS A 135 -10.00 -9.18 5.83
N PRO A 136 -11.07 -9.85 5.32
CA PRO A 136 -11.21 -10.05 3.87
C PRO A 136 -11.40 -8.74 3.11
N ILE A 137 -12.10 -7.78 3.72
CA ILE A 137 -12.27 -6.45 3.14
C ILE A 137 -10.90 -5.75 3.06
N LEU A 138 -10.13 -5.77 4.15
CA LEU A 138 -8.80 -5.17 4.22
C LEU A 138 -7.87 -5.76 3.14
N GLU A 139 -7.79 -7.09 3.05
CA GLU A 139 -6.94 -7.78 2.07
C GLU A 139 -7.28 -7.44 0.62
N ASN A 140 -8.56 -7.51 0.26
CA ASN A 140 -8.99 -7.24 -1.12
C ASN A 140 -8.81 -5.78 -1.50
N VAL A 141 -9.23 -4.87 -0.61
CA VAL A 141 -9.15 -3.43 -0.84
C VAL A 141 -7.71 -2.97 -1.01
N HIS A 142 -6.82 -3.36 -0.11
CA HIS A 142 -5.42 -2.90 -0.15
C HIS A 142 -4.66 -3.51 -1.33
N ARG A 143 -4.97 -4.75 -1.73
CA ARG A 143 -4.44 -5.32 -2.97
C ARG A 143 -4.85 -4.50 -4.19
N GLU A 144 -6.14 -4.16 -4.31
CA GLU A 144 -6.64 -3.35 -5.42
C GLU A 144 -6.04 -1.95 -5.44
N ILE A 145 -5.89 -1.33 -4.26
CA ILE A 145 -5.23 -0.03 -4.08
C ILE A 145 -3.80 -0.09 -4.61
N ASN A 146 -3.00 -1.05 -4.17
CA ASN A 146 -1.59 -1.15 -4.56
C ASN A 146 -1.44 -1.36 -6.08
N VAL A 147 -2.33 -2.14 -6.70
CA VAL A 147 -2.37 -2.28 -8.17
C VAL A 147 -2.69 -0.95 -8.84
N LYS A 148 -3.73 -0.24 -8.39
CA LYS A 148 -4.12 1.05 -8.98
C LYS A 148 -3.07 2.14 -8.81
N VAL A 149 -2.34 2.14 -7.69
CA VAL A 149 -1.19 3.04 -7.47
C VAL A 149 -0.11 2.78 -8.51
N VAL A 150 0.29 1.53 -8.72
CA VAL A 150 1.30 1.18 -9.74
C VAL A 150 0.81 1.53 -11.15
N ASP A 151 -0.46 1.26 -11.47
CA ASP A 151 -1.06 1.62 -12.76
C ASP A 151 -1.08 3.14 -13.00
N GLN A 152 -1.43 3.92 -11.97
CA GLN A 152 -1.44 5.38 -12.05
C GLN A 152 -0.02 5.95 -12.18
N ALA A 153 0.97 5.35 -11.49
CA ALA A 153 2.37 5.72 -11.63
C ALA A 153 2.86 5.46 -13.06
N MET A 154 2.55 4.28 -13.62
CA MET A 154 2.85 3.95 -15.01
C MET A 154 2.20 4.93 -16.00
N LYS A 155 0.91 5.22 -15.83
CA LYS A 155 0.19 6.18 -16.68
C LYS A 155 0.80 7.57 -16.61
N SER A 156 1.15 8.03 -15.41
CA SER A 156 1.78 9.34 -15.20
C SER A 156 3.17 9.39 -15.84
N TYR A 157 3.98 8.34 -15.67
CA TYR A 157 5.32 8.24 -16.24
C TYR A 157 5.30 8.24 -17.77
N THR A 158 4.50 7.36 -18.38
CA THR A 158 4.39 7.24 -19.84
C THR A 158 3.86 8.51 -20.50
N SER A 159 2.99 9.26 -19.84
CA SER A 159 2.50 10.55 -20.35
C SER A 159 3.58 11.65 -20.40
N ARG A 160 4.65 11.52 -19.60
CA ARG A 160 5.76 12.47 -19.52
C ARG A 160 6.90 12.14 -20.47
N ILE A 161 6.94 10.92 -21.02
CA ILE A 161 7.93 10.54 -22.04
C ILE A 161 7.55 11.23 -23.35
N PRO A 162 8.39 12.12 -23.90
CA PRO A 162 8.13 12.73 -25.19
C PRO A 162 8.03 11.63 -26.24
N LYS A 163 6.92 11.61 -26.99
CA LYS A 163 6.80 10.76 -28.17
C LYS A 163 7.86 11.23 -29.16
N HIS A 164 8.88 10.41 -29.38
CA HIS A 164 9.82 10.67 -30.44
C HIS A 164 9.07 10.47 -31.76
N ASP A 165 8.55 11.56 -32.33
CA ASP A 165 7.99 11.54 -33.68
C ASP A 165 9.13 11.14 -34.62
N GLY A 166 9.05 9.91 -35.13
CA GLY A 166 9.99 9.39 -36.11
C GLY A 166 9.78 10.11 -37.44
N THR A 167 10.82 10.81 -37.88
CA THR A 167 11.10 11.07 -39.31
C THR A 167 11.33 9.77 -40.08
#